data_AF-A0AAN8M470-F1
#
_entry.id   AF-A0AAN8M470-F1
#
_cell.length_a   1.000
_cell.length_b   1.000
_cell.length_c   1.000
_cell.angle_alpha   90.00
_cell.angle_beta   90.00
_cell.angle_gamma   90.00
#
_symmetry.space_group_name_H-M   'P 1'
#
loop_
_entity.id
_entity.type
_entity.pdbx_description
1 polymer ?
#
loop_
_entity_poly.entity_id
_entity_poly.type
_entity_poly.pdbx_seq_one_letter_code
_entity_poly.pdbx_strand_id
1 'polypeptide(L)'
;MSEAVDTSTLCLFDVDGTLTAARQRVTPGMEDFLQRLRRRVRVGVVGGSDFIKIKEQLGDDVVEKVDYVFAENGLVAYKNGQLVAVQSIQAYMGEDLIQDFINFCLNYLSKITLPRKRGTFIEFRNGMLNVSPVGRSCSQEERIEFYQLDQKERIREKFVAVLQEEFKGKGLTFSIEGWDKRYCLGLVEKDSYKTYTSLETKLTCKKTTMRSMQIPEPSGMKSPALKIHNASVKTCSSTDTQQGLDF
;
A
#
# COMPACT_ATOMS: atom_id res chain seq x y z
N MET A 1 15.92 -0.67 36.09
CA MET A 1 15.04 0.49 35.79
C MET A 1 14.42 0.23 34.44
N SER A 2 13.09 0.14 34.33
CA SER A 2 12.46 0.05 33.01
C SER A 2 12.60 1.41 32.33
N GLU A 3 13.34 1.48 31.22
CA GLU A 3 13.30 2.65 30.34
C GLU A 3 11.83 2.87 29.94
N ALA A 4 11.31 4.08 30.16
CA ALA A 4 9.95 4.41 29.75
C ALA A 4 9.86 4.33 28.21
N VAL A 5 8.84 3.65 27.70
CA VAL A 5 8.59 3.54 26.26
C VAL A 5 8.32 4.94 25.69
N ASP A 6 9.07 5.35 24.66
CA ASP A 6 8.78 6.57 23.91
C ASP A 6 7.54 6.35 23.03
N THR A 7 6.42 6.90 23.47
CA THR A 7 5.15 6.83 22.75
C THR A 7 5.03 7.88 21.64
N SER A 8 6.01 8.76 21.48
CA SER A 8 6.01 9.83 20.48
C SER A 8 6.71 9.45 19.17
N THR A 9 7.40 8.30 19.14
CA THR A 9 8.08 7.77 17.96
C THR A 9 7.43 6.46 17.51
N LEU A 10 7.18 6.37 16.19
CA LEU A 10 6.73 5.16 15.52
C LEU A 10 7.76 4.75 14.45
N CYS A 11 8.26 3.52 14.55
CA CYS A 11 9.07 2.87 13.53
C CYS A 11 8.17 1.99 12.65
N LEU A 12 8.09 2.30 11.37
CA LEU A 12 7.37 1.51 10.37
C LEU A 12 8.36 0.74 9.50
N PHE A 13 8.13 -0.55 9.35
CA PHE A 13 8.98 -1.43 8.58
C PHE A 13 8.21 -2.03 7.41
N ASP A 14 8.82 -2.02 6.23
CA ASP A 14 8.37 -2.89 5.15
C ASP A 14 8.55 -4.38 5.57
N VAL A 15 7.74 -5.27 5.01
CA VAL A 15 7.83 -6.70 5.34
C VAL A 15 8.90 -7.38 4.48
N ASP A 16 8.60 -7.55 3.19
CA ASP A 16 9.44 -8.35 2.29
C ASP A 16 10.72 -7.62 1.89
N GLY A 17 11.86 -8.28 2.01
CA GLY A 17 13.17 -7.69 1.75
C GLY A 17 13.72 -6.80 2.89
N THR A 18 12.87 -6.33 3.81
CA THR A 18 13.30 -5.51 4.96
C THR A 18 13.34 -6.30 6.27
N LEU A 19 12.21 -6.87 6.71
CA LEU A 19 12.15 -7.71 7.91
C LEU A 19 12.46 -9.18 7.60
N THR A 20 12.16 -9.61 6.38
CA THR A 20 12.42 -10.97 5.92
C THR A 20 13.25 -10.96 4.64
N ALA A 21 13.95 -12.06 4.36
CA ALA A 21 14.38 -12.30 2.99
C ALA A 21 13.15 -12.47 2.08
N ALA A 22 13.32 -12.23 0.77
CA ALA A 22 12.22 -12.24 -0.19
C ALA A 22 11.40 -13.55 -0.10
N ARG A 23 10.11 -13.42 0.21
CA ARG A 23 9.13 -14.51 0.38
C ARG A 23 9.52 -15.57 1.43
N GLN A 24 10.36 -15.20 2.39
CA GLN A 24 10.78 -16.08 3.49
C GLN A 24 10.14 -15.65 4.81
N ARG A 25 10.18 -16.56 5.79
CA ARG A 25 9.81 -16.25 7.18
C ARG A 25 10.85 -15.37 7.86
N VAL A 26 10.39 -14.57 8.82
CA VAL A 26 11.23 -13.80 9.73
C VAL A 26 12.16 -14.74 10.51
N THR A 27 13.39 -14.30 10.71
CA THR A 27 14.34 -15.07 11.52
C THR A 27 14.10 -14.82 13.01
N PRO A 28 14.42 -15.79 13.90
CA PRO A 28 14.28 -15.59 15.35
C PRO A 28 15.06 -14.38 15.86
N GLY A 29 16.22 -14.07 15.25
CA GLY A 29 17.02 -12.91 15.62
C GLY A 29 16.35 -11.57 15.27
N MET A 30 15.69 -11.49 14.12
CA MET A 30 14.92 -10.29 13.74
C MET A 30 13.66 -10.14 14.59
N GLU A 31 12.98 -11.25 14.90
CA GLU A 31 11.83 -11.24 15.78
C GLU A 31 12.19 -10.73 17.19
N ASP A 32 13.26 -11.26 17.78
CA ASP A 32 13.77 -10.79 19.08
C ASP A 32 14.18 -9.31 19.03
N PHE A 33 14.80 -8.86 17.93
CA PHE A 33 15.12 -7.45 17.73
C PHE A 33 13.86 -6.57 17.75
N LEU A 34 12.81 -6.94 17.01
CA LEU A 34 11.54 -6.20 16.99
C LEU A 34 10.89 -6.15 18.38
N GLN A 35 10.91 -7.27 19.13
CA GLN A 35 10.37 -7.30 20.49
C GLN A 35 11.17 -6.42 21.46
N ARG A 36 12.50 -6.39 21.34
CA ARG A 36 13.33 -5.47 22.12
C ARG A 36 13.11 -4.01 21.74
N LEU A 37 12.93 -3.72 20.44
CA LEU A 37 12.64 -2.37 19.94
C LEU A 37 11.29 -1.86 20.44
N ARG A 38 10.25 -2.71 20.44
CA ARG A 38 8.91 -2.37 20.93
C ARG A 38 8.87 -1.98 22.40
N ARG A 39 9.83 -2.44 23.21
CA ARG A 39 9.99 -2.00 24.61
C ARG A 39 10.55 -0.57 24.74
N ARG A 40 10.93 0.07 23.63
CA ARG A 40 11.53 1.41 23.61
C ARG A 40 10.73 2.41 22.79
N VAL A 41 10.16 1.99 21.67
CA VAL A 41 9.37 2.83 20.75
C VAL A 41 8.17 2.05 20.23
N ARG A 42 7.21 2.74 19.60
CA ARG A 42 6.13 2.04 18.87
C ARG A 42 6.68 1.43 17.59
N VAL A 43 6.24 0.21 17.30
CA VAL A 43 6.65 -0.56 16.13
C VAL A 43 5.42 -0.89 15.30
N GLY A 44 5.49 -0.67 13.99
CA GLY A 44 4.49 -1.13 13.06
C GLY A 44 5.11 -1.73 11.80
N VAL A 45 4.33 -2.54 11.11
CA VAL A 45 4.72 -3.12 9.83
C VAL A 45 3.75 -2.69 8.75
N VAL A 46 4.24 -2.48 7.53
CA VAL A 46 3.44 -2.13 6.36
C VAL A 46 3.84 -3.00 5.18
N GLY A 47 2.85 -3.55 4.48
CA GLY A 47 3.08 -4.36 3.28
C GLY A 47 1.98 -4.16 2.25
N GLY A 48 2.36 -4.25 0.98
CA GLY A 48 1.40 -4.25 -0.14
C GLY A 48 0.68 -5.58 -0.31
N SER A 49 1.10 -6.61 0.40
CA SER A 49 0.47 -7.93 0.43
C SER A 49 -0.82 -7.93 1.27
N ASP A 50 -1.68 -8.92 1.01
CA ASP A 50 -2.79 -9.24 1.91
C ASP A 50 -2.28 -9.64 3.31
N PHE A 51 -3.18 -9.60 4.29
CA PHE A 51 -2.83 -9.90 5.68
C PHE A 51 -2.39 -11.36 5.89
N ILE A 52 -2.85 -12.29 5.05
CA ILE A 52 -2.47 -13.71 5.14
C ILE A 52 -0.98 -13.87 4.86
N LYS A 53 -0.47 -13.26 3.79
CA LYS A 53 0.97 -13.27 3.46
C LYS A 53 1.82 -12.62 4.54
N ILE A 54 1.35 -11.52 5.13
CA ILE A 54 2.06 -10.90 6.26
C ILE A 54 2.18 -11.89 7.43
N LYS A 55 1.12 -12.63 7.76
CA LYS A 55 1.17 -13.69 8.78
C LYS A 55 2.08 -14.86 8.40
N GLU A 56 2.07 -15.28 7.14
CA GLU A 56 2.99 -16.32 6.65
C GLU A 56 4.46 -15.94 6.88
N GLN A 57 4.80 -14.65 6.74
CA GLN A 57 6.15 -14.13 6.90
C GLN A 57 6.50 -13.79 8.36
N LEU A 58 5.60 -13.17 9.11
CA LEU A 58 5.89 -12.62 10.44
C LEU A 58 5.28 -13.43 11.61
N GLY A 59 4.51 -14.46 11.32
CA GLY A 59 3.78 -15.28 12.30
C GLY A 59 2.30 -14.92 12.42
N ASP A 60 1.49 -15.90 12.82
CA ASP A 60 0.05 -15.73 12.98
C ASP A 60 -0.32 -14.73 14.09
N ASP A 61 0.58 -14.53 15.04
CA ASP A 61 0.48 -13.64 16.20
C ASP A 61 1.13 -12.26 15.98
N VAL A 62 1.33 -11.87 14.71
CA VAL A 62 1.95 -10.59 14.36
C VAL A 62 1.19 -9.39 14.92
N VAL A 63 -0.15 -9.46 14.99
CA VAL A 63 -1.00 -8.35 15.46
C VAL A 63 -0.87 -8.12 16.97
N GLU A 64 -0.46 -9.14 17.72
CA GLU A 64 -0.13 -9.05 19.15
C GLU A 64 1.33 -8.61 19.35
N LYS A 65 2.22 -8.92 18.40
CA LYS A 65 3.67 -8.68 18.48
C LYS A 65 4.13 -7.28 18.12
N VAL A 66 3.34 -6.52 17.35
CA VAL A 66 3.62 -5.12 17.00
C VAL A 66 2.44 -4.20 17.37
N ASP A 67 2.66 -2.88 17.40
CA ASP A 67 1.61 -1.92 17.72
C ASP A 67 0.69 -1.65 16.51
N TYR A 68 1.23 -1.73 15.28
CA TYR A 68 0.44 -1.58 14.05
C TYR A 68 0.78 -2.64 13.00
N VAL A 69 -0.25 -3.13 12.31
CA VAL A 69 -0.08 -3.94 11.10
C VAL A 69 -0.91 -3.33 9.98
N PHE A 70 -0.26 -2.90 8.91
CA PHE A 70 -0.88 -2.35 7.71
C PHE A 70 -0.72 -3.33 6.55
N ALA A 71 -1.76 -4.13 6.31
CA ALA A 71 -1.87 -4.95 5.11
C ALA A 71 -2.52 -4.15 3.97
N GLU A 72 -2.27 -4.56 2.74
CA GLU A 72 -2.77 -3.89 1.54
C GLU A 72 -2.49 -2.37 1.56
N ASN A 73 -1.27 -2.00 1.96
CA ASN A 73 -0.80 -0.61 2.11
C ASN A 73 -1.60 0.23 3.12
N GLY A 74 -2.34 -0.42 4.03
CA GLY A 74 -3.14 0.21 5.08
C GLY A 74 -4.65 0.17 4.85
N LEU A 75 -5.14 -0.41 3.74
CA LEU A 75 -6.58 -0.67 3.55
C LEU A 75 -7.14 -1.65 4.58
N VAL A 76 -6.27 -2.53 5.08
CA VAL A 76 -6.52 -3.36 6.25
C VAL A 76 -5.51 -2.99 7.32
N ALA A 77 -6.00 -2.46 8.43
CA ALA A 77 -5.16 -1.95 9.51
C ALA A 77 -5.56 -2.55 10.86
N TYR A 78 -4.56 -3.08 11.57
CA TYR A 78 -4.67 -3.46 12.97
C TYR A 78 -3.85 -2.51 13.83
N LYS A 79 -4.36 -2.23 15.03
CA LYS A 79 -3.68 -1.47 16.08
C LYS A 79 -3.88 -2.16 17.41
N ASN A 80 -2.80 -2.46 18.12
CA ASN A 80 -2.83 -3.12 19.43
C ASN A 80 -3.71 -4.40 19.42
N GLY A 81 -3.55 -5.24 18.40
CA GLY A 81 -4.35 -6.47 18.23
C GLY A 81 -5.79 -6.26 17.76
N GLN A 82 -6.28 -5.03 17.61
CA GLN A 82 -7.64 -4.73 17.18
C GLN A 82 -7.69 -4.23 15.74
N LEU A 83 -8.69 -4.69 14.99
CA LEU A 83 -8.96 -4.22 13.64
C LEU A 83 -9.49 -2.78 13.69
N VAL A 84 -8.76 -1.84 13.10
CA VAL A 84 -9.08 -0.40 13.11
C VAL A 84 -9.73 0.04 11.81
N ALA A 85 -9.28 -0.54 10.70
CA ALA A 85 -9.86 -0.25 9.39
C ALA A 85 -9.85 -1.52 8.54
N VAL A 86 -11.01 -1.84 7.98
CA VAL A 86 -11.13 -2.66 6.78
C VAL A 86 -12.02 -1.86 5.84
N GLN A 87 -11.42 -1.26 4.81
CA GLN A 87 -12.22 -0.84 3.69
C GLN A 87 -12.53 -2.10 2.87
N SER A 88 -13.76 -2.60 2.99
CA SER A 88 -14.26 -3.60 2.05
C SER A 88 -14.75 -2.88 0.81
N ILE A 89 -14.09 -3.13 -0.33
CA ILE A 89 -14.51 -2.64 -1.63
C ILE A 89 -15.94 -3.09 -1.95
N GLN A 90 -16.31 -4.30 -1.50
CA GLN A 90 -17.67 -4.83 -1.59
C GLN A 90 -18.68 -4.02 -0.80
N ALA A 91 -18.37 -3.70 0.46
CA ALA A 91 -19.26 -2.89 1.29
C ALA A 91 -19.41 -1.46 0.75
N TYR A 92 -18.36 -0.92 0.12
CA TYR A 92 -18.36 0.43 -0.43
C TYR A 92 -19.08 0.52 -1.80
N MET A 93 -18.87 -0.46 -2.68
CA MET A 93 -19.36 -0.42 -4.06
C MET A 93 -20.66 -1.19 -4.29
N GLY A 94 -20.96 -2.18 -3.46
CA GLY A 94 -22.05 -3.13 -3.68
C GLY A 94 -21.69 -4.25 -4.68
N GLU A 95 -22.42 -5.36 -4.58
CA GLU A 95 -22.21 -6.55 -5.41
C GLU A 95 -22.47 -6.31 -6.89
N ASP A 96 -23.52 -5.58 -7.25
CA ASP A 96 -23.90 -5.37 -8.64
C ASP A 96 -22.79 -4.69 -9.44
N LEU A 97 -22.22 -3.61 -8.89
CA LEU A 97 -21.13 -2.87 -9.54
C LEU A 97 -19.84 -3.71 -9.62
N ILE A 98 -19.57 -4.54 -8.62
CA ILE A 98 -18.41 -5.45 -8.62
C ILE A 98 -18.56 -6.51 -9.71
N GLN A 99 -19.73 -7.13 -9.82
CA GLN A 99 -19.98 -8.12 -10.86
C GLN A 99 -19.87 -7.51 -12.26
N ASP A 100 -20.45 -6.32 -12.47
CA ASP A 100 -20.32 -5.58 -13.73
C ASP A 100 -18.85 -5.31 -14.07
N PHE A 101 -18.07 -4.85 -13.10
CA PHE A 101 -16.63 -4.59 -13.26
C PHE A 101 -15.86 -5.87 -13.62
N ILE A 102 -16.09 -6.96 -12.89
CA ILE A 102 -15.43 -8.25 -13.12
C ILE A 102 -15.78 -8.79 -14.51
N ASN A 103 -17.07 -8.79 -14.87
CA ASN A 103 -17.55 -9.26 -16.16
C ASN A 103 -16.93 -8.45 -17.31
N PHE A 104 -16.89 -7.13 -17.17
CA PHE A 104 -16.23 -6.26 -18.15
C PHE A 104 -14.74 -6.60 -18.30
N CYS A 105 -14.03 -6.73 -17.18
CA CYS A 105 -12.60 -7.06 -17.20
C CYS A 105 -12.34 -8.42 -17.85
N LEU A 106 -13.09 -9.47 -17.49
CA LEU A 106 -12.95 -10.80 -18.08
C LEU A 106 -13.22 -10.78 -19.59
N ASN A 107 -14.27 -10.09 -20.02
CA ASN A 107 -14.59 -9.93 -21.44
C ASN A 107 -13.48 -9.19 -22.19
N TYR A 108 -12.97 -8.09 -21.64
CA TYR A 108 -11.88 -7.31 -22.23
C TYR A 108 -10.60 -8.16 -22.35
N LEU A 109 -10.19 -8.79 -21.24
CA LEU A 109 -9.00 -9.64 -21.18
C LEU A 109 -9.09 -10.87 -22.10
N SER A 110 -10.29 -11.38 -22.38
CA SER A 110 -10.46 -12.49 -23.33
C SER A 110 -10.05 -12.11 -24.76
N LYS A 111 -10.21 -10.83 -25.13
CA LYS A 111 -9.96 -10.30 -26.49
C LYS A 111 -8.51 -9.85 -26.73
N ILE A 112 -7.73 -9.61 -25.69
CA ILE A 112 -6.32 -9.23 -25.83
C ILE A 112 -5.51 -10.46 -26.25
N THR A 113 -4.71 -10.38 -27.31
CA THR A 113 -3.73 -11.42 -27.63
C THR A 113 -2.40 -11.06 -27.00
N LEU A 114 -1.85 -11.95 -26.17
CA LEU A 114 -0.56 -11.80 -25.52
C LEU A 114 0.32 -13.00 -25.87
N PRO A 115 1.67 -12.87 -25.82
CA PRO A 115 2.58 -14.01 -26.00
C PRO A 115 2.26 -15.16 -25.04
N ARG A 116 1.89 -14.80 -23.79
CA ARG A 116 1.51 -15.73 -22.72
C ARG A 116 0.29 -15.21 -21.98
N LYS A 117 -0.58 -16.13 -21.57
CA LYS A 117 -1.63 -15.94 -20.56
C LYS A 117 -1.56 -17.08 -19.56
N ARG A 118 -1.74 -16.77 -18.28
CA ARG A 118 -1.70 -17.74 -17.18
C ARG A 118 -3.03 -17.72 -16.44
N GLY A 119 -3.04 -17.54 -15.13
CA GLY A 119 -4.25 -17.46 -14.32
C GLY A 119 -4.15 -16.35 -13.28
N THR A 120 -5.21 -16.20 -12.48
CA THR A 120 -5.34 -15.09 -11.51
C THR A 120 -5.29 -13.73 -12.23
N PHE A 121 -6.18 -13.56 -13.20
CA PHE A 121 -6.34 -12.32 -13.96
C PHE A 121 -6.99 -11.21 -13.16
N ILE A 122 -7.90 -11.59 -12.25
CA ILE A 122 -8.55 -10.69 -11.30
C ILE A 122 -8.33 -11.31 -9.93
N GLU A 123 -7.70 -10.57 -9.03
CA GLU A 123 -7.46 -10.96 -7.64
C GLU A 123 -8.28 -10.02 -6.75
N PHE A 124 -9.29 -10.58 -6.09
CA PHE A 124 -10.13 -9.87 -5.15
C PHE A 124 -9.40 -9.72 -3.82
N ARG A 125 -9.24 -8.48 -3.36
CA ARG A 125 -8.69 -8.16 -2.03
C ARG A 125 -9.72 -7.37 -1.23
N ASN A 126 -9.43 -7.10 0.04
CA ASN A 126 -10.40 -6.41 0.88
C ASN A 126 -10.68 -5.01 0.35
N GLY A 127 -9.64 -4.21 0.07
CA GLY A 127 -9.83 -2.82 -0.34
C GLY A 127 -9.69 -2.54 -1.82
N MET A 128 -9.36 -3.55 -2.64
CA MET A 128 -9.12 -3.35 -4.07
C MET A 128 -9.32 -4.62 -4.91
N LEU A 129 -9.48 -4.42 -6.21
CA LEU A 129 -9.41 -5.46 -7.23
C LEU A 129 -8.12 -5.29 -8.02
N ASN A 130 -7.25 -6.30 -7.98
CA ASN A 130 -6.06 -6.32 -8.80
C ASN A 130 -6.35 -6.99 -10.14
N VAL A 131 -6.07 -6.32 -11.24
CA VAL A 131 -6.28 -6.86 -12.60
C VAL A 131 -4.94 -6.99 -13.32
N SER A 132 -4.61 -8.19 -13.79
CA SER A 132 -3.37 -8.51 -14.49
C SER A 132 -3.66 -9.15 -15.85
N PRO A 133 -3.32 -8.51 -16.99
CA PRO A 133 -3.58 -9.07 -18.31
C PRO A 133 -2.86 -10.40 -18.59
N VAL A 134 -1.61 -10.56 -18.13
CA VAL A 134 -0.85 -11.81 -18.24
C VAL A 134 -1.29 -12.87 -17.22
N GLY A 135 -1.88 -12.43 -16.10
CA GLY A 135 -2.25 -13.24 -14.94
C GLY A 135 -1.15 -13.29 -13.87
N ARG A 136 -1.50 -13.15 -12.59
CA ARG A 136 -0.53 -13.09 -11.47
C ARG A 136 0.20 -14.41 -11.22
N SER A 137 -0.30 -15.53 -11.76
CA SER A 137 0.34 -16.84 -11.63
C SER A 137 1.43 -17.11 -12.69
N CYS A 138 1.93 -16.08 -13.38
CA CYS A 138 3.03 -16.19 -14.34
C CYS A 138 4.39 -16.37 -13.67
N SER A 139 5.34 -16.95 -14.42
CA SER A 139 6.73 -17.03 -13.96
C SER A 139 7.39 -15.65 -13.96
N GLN A 140 8.56 -15.53 -13.34
CA GLN A 140 9.31 -14.27 -13.31
C GLN A 140 9.75 -13.86 -14.73
N GLU A 141 10.13 -14.81 -15.57
CA GLU A 141 10.55 -14.59 -16.95
C GLU A 141 9.37 -14.08 -17.80
N GLU A 142 8.19 -14.72 -17.66
CA GLU A 142 6.96 -14.32 -18.33
C GLU A 142 6.48 -12.93 -17.88
N ARG A 143 6.68 -12.60 -16.60
CA ARG A 143 6.39 -11.27 -16.06
C ARG A 143 7.28 -10.21 -16.71
N ILE A 144 8.58 -10.48 -16.87
CA ILE A 144 9.53 -9.57 -17.52
C ILE A 144 9.19 -9.40 -19.00
N GLU A 145 8.87 -10.48 -19.70
CA GLU A 145 8.42 -10.46 -21.11
C GLU A 145 7.17 -9.58 -21.26
N PHE A 146 6.15 -9.77 -20.41
CA PHE A 146 4.95 -8.94 -20.42
C PHE A 146 5.26 -7.48 -20.11
N TYR A 147 6.13 -7.20 -19.14
CA TYR A 147 6.51 -5.83 -18.79
C TYR A 147 7.14 -5.10 -19.98
N GLN A 148 8.07 -5.74 -20.68
CA GLN A 148 8.70 -5.16 -21.88
C GLN A 148 7.69 -4.89 -22.99
N LEU A 149 6.77 -5.84 -23.22
CA LEU A 149 5.68 -5.67 -24.17
C LEU A 149 4.77 -4.51 -23.79
N ASP A 150 4.38 -4.42 -22.53
CA ASP A 150 3.50 -3.36 -22.01
C ASP A 150 4.13 -1.97 -22.10
N GLN A 151 5.45 -1.83 -21.89
CA GLN A 151 6.15 -0.56 -22.10
C GLN A 151 6.07 -0.09 -23.56
N LYS A 152 6.15 -1.03 -24.51
CA LYS A 152 6.07 -0.75 -25.94
C LYS A 152 4.64 -0.48 -26.41
N GLU A 153 3.70 -1.30 -25.98
CA GLU A 153 2.32 -1.32 -26.51
C GLU A 153 1.30 -0.61 -25.63
N ARG A 154 1.70 -0.21 -24.41
CA ARG A 154 0.87 0.50 -23.42
C ARG A 154 -0.45 -0.23 -23.13
N ILE A 155 -0.37 -1.55 -22.93
CA ILE A 155 -1.54 -2.43 -22.80
C ILE A 155 -2.36 -2.06 -21.55
N ARG A 156 -1.71 -1.91 -20.39
CA ARG A 156 -2.35 -1.53 -19.13
C ARG A 156 -2.94 -0.13 -19.19
N GLU A 157 -2.22 0.83 -19.78
CA GLU A 157 -2.71 2.20 -19.94
C GLU A 157 -3.96 2.28 -20.81
N LYS A 158 -3.95 1.60 -21.97
CA LYS A 158 -5.12 1.50 -22.84
C LYS A 158 -6.29 0.84 -22.12
N PHE A 159 -6.03 -0.21 -21.35
CA PHE A 159 -7.09 -0.88 -20.60
C PHE A 159 -7.67 0.02 -19.50
N VAL A 160 -6.82 0.73 -18.74
CA VAL A 160 -7.26 1.70 -17.73
C VAL A 160 -8.09 2.82 -18.36
N ALA A 161 -7.69 3.35 -19.52
CA ALA A 161 -8.47 4.38 -20.22
C ALA A 161 -9.87 3.89 -20.59
N VAL A 162 -9.99 2.64 -21.05
CA VAL A 162 -11.28 2.01 -21.35
C VAL A 162 -12.12 1.83 -20.08
N LEU A 163 -11.52 1.37 -18.98
CA LEU A 163 -12.22 1.22 -17.69
C LEU A 163 -12.69 2.56 -17.13
N GLN A 164 -11.88 3.62 -17.26
CA GLN A 164 -12.21 4.97 -16.81
C GLN A 164 -13.45 5.52 -17.52
N GLU A 165 -13.58 5.27 -18.82
CA GLU A 165 -14.75 5.73 -19.56
C GLU A 165 -15.98 4.85 -19.28
N GLU A 166 -15.82 3.53 -19.26
CA GLU A 166 -16.94 2.59 -18.98
C GLU A 166 -17.55 2.83 -17.58
N PHE A 167 -16.71 3.02 -16.57
CA PHE A 167 -17.15 3.16 -15.17
C PHE A 167 -17.14 4.62 -14.69
N LYS A 168 -17.21 5.57 -15.62
CA LYS A 168 -17.21 7.00 -15.33
C LYS A 168 -18.37 7.36 -14.39
N GLY A 169 -18.05 8.12 -13.34
CA GLY A 169 -19.03 8.53 -12.34
C GLY A 169 -19.45 7.44 -11.34
N LYS A 170 -18.89 6.22 -11.42
CA LYS A 170 -19.17 5.12 -10.46
C LYS A 170 -18.27 5.16 -9.21
N GLY A 171 -17.49 6.22 -9.02
CA GLY A 171 -16.62 6.38 -7.84
C GLY A 171 -15.38 5.47 -7.83
N LEU A 172 -15.03 4.88 -8.98
CA LEU A 172 -13.85 4.04 -9.13
C LEU A 172 -12.59 4.85 -9.44
N THR A 173 -11.47 4.45 -8.84
CA THR A 173 -10.14 4.97 -9.15
C THR A 173 -9.26 3.83 -9.65
N PHE A 174 -8.54 4.07 -10.74
CA PHE A 174 -7.66 3.09 -11.38
C PHE A 174 -6.21 3.54 -11.22
N SER A 175 -5.35 2.62 -10.78
CA SER A 175 -3.91 2.86 -10.66
C SER A 175 -3.16 1.73 -11.35
N ILE A 176 -2.16 2.08 -12.15
CA ILE A 176 -1.21 1.14 -12.76
C ILE A 176 -0.03 0.89 -11.81
N GLU A 177 0.26 1.85 -10.93
CA GLU A 177 1.39 1.84 -10.00
C GLU A 177 1.01 1.32 -8.59
N GLY A 178 -0.21 0.81 -8.41
CA GLY A 178 -0.73 0.34 -7.13
C GLY A 178 -1.12 1.48 -6.18
N TRP A 179 -1.60 1.14 -4.99
CA TRP A 179 -1.73 2.09 -3.89
C TRP A 179 -0.37 2.26 -3.21
N ASP A 180 0.03 3.48 -2.91
CA ASP A 180 1.29 3.73 -2.22
C ASP A 180 1.17 3.38 -0.73
N LYS A 181 2.22 2.79 -0.14
CA LYS A 181 2.34 2.54 1.31
C LYS A 181 2.08 3.78 2.16
N ARG A 182 2.26 4.98 1.59
CA ARG A 182 1.87 6.26 2.20
C ARG A 182 0.41 6.30 2.68
N TYR A 183 -0.50 5.48 2.15
CA TYR A 183 -1.89 5.45 2.63
C TYR A 183 -1.99 5.14 4.14
N CYS A 184 -1.13 4.29 4.69
CA CYS A 184 -1.15 3.97 6.12
C CYS A 184 -0.81 5.18 7.01
N LEU A 185 -0.13 6.21 6.48
CA LEU A 185 0.26 7.39 7.25
C LEU A 185 -0.97 8.18 7.73
N GLY A 186 -2.03 8.28 6.93
CA GLY A 186 -3.28 8.94 7.33
C GLY A 186 -4.00 8.25 8.50
N LEU A 187 -3.72 6.97 8.75
CA LEU A 187 -4.28 6.23 9.89
C LEU A 187 -3.53 6.49 11.20
N VAL A 188 -2.23 6.78 11.12
CA VAL A 188 -1.38 7.07 12.29
C VAL A 188 -1.26 8.56 12.60
N GLU A 189 -1.58 9.45 11.66
CA GLU A 189 -1.60 10.90 11.87
C GLU A 189 -2.54 11.32 13.02
N LYS A 190 -3.63 10.57 13.22
CA LYS A 190 -4.58 10.79 14.33
C LYS A 190 -3.94 10.56 15.71
N ASP A 191 -2.85 9.80 15.77
CA ASP A 191 -2.17 9.44 17.01
C ASP A 191 -1.03 10.40 17.39
N SER A 192 -0.85 11.48 16.62
CA SER A 192 0.02 12.62 16.96
C SER A 192 1.49 12.24 17.26
N TYR A 193 2.06 11.31 16.49
CA TYR A 193 3.49 10.99 16.59
C TYR A 193 4.36 12.18 16.17
N LYS A 194 5.43 12.44 16.92
CA LYS A 194 6.39 13.51 16.66
C LYS A 194 7.42 13.13 15.60
N THR A 195 7.68 11.83 15.43
CA THR A 195 8.67 11.32 14.47
C THR A 195 8.24 9.97 13.89
N TYR A 196 8.35 9.86 12.57
CA TYR A 196 8.14 8.63 11.81
C TYR A 196 9.48 8.19 11.22
N THR A 197 9.82 6.92 11.36
CA THR A 197 10.97 6.32 10.65
C THR A 197 10.47 5.15 9.83
N SER A 198 10.53 5.27 8.50
CA SER A 198 10.26 4.17 7.58
C SER A 198 11.57 3.53 7.14
N LEU A 199 11.69 2.21 7.28
CA LEU A 199 12.81 1.44 6.75
C LEU A 199 12.30 0.60 5.58
N GLU A 200 12.85 0.85 4.39
CA GLU A 200 12.57 0.09 3.17
C GLU A 200 13.89 -0.26 2.46
N THR A 201 13.95 -1.44 1.86
CA THR A 201 15.13 -1.93 1.12
C THR A 201 15.43 -1.18 -0.18
N LYS A 202 14.54 -0.27 -0.61
CA LYS A 202 14.78 0.68 -1.71
C LYS A 202 14.17 2.03 -1.38
N LEU A 203 14.96 3.09 -1.59
CA LEU A 203 14.74 4.51 -1.28
C LEU A 203 15.11 4.95 0.15
N THR A 204 16.34 5.45 0.22
CA THR A 204 16.82 6.58 1.00
C THR A 204 15.84 7.18 2.02
N CYS A 205 16.12 6.94 3.30
CA CYS A 205 15.59 7.71 4.42
C CYS A 205 15.85 9.21 4.21
N LYS A 206 14.81 9.98 3.91
CA LYS A 206 14.82 11.43 4.14
C LYS A 206 14.12 11.69 5.46
N LYS A 207 14.92 12.10 6.46
CA LYS A 207 14.44 12.73 7.70
C LYS A 207 13.38 13.76 7.34
N THR A 208 12.13 13.52 7.69
CA THR A 208 11.10 14.55 7.66
C THR A 208 10.68 14.84 9.08
N THR A 209 11.30 15.87 9.66
CA THR A 209 10.81 16.48 10.89
C THR A 209 9.65 17.39 10.49
N MET A 210 8.41 16.98 10.74
CA MET A 210 7.28 17.90 10.68
C MET A 210 7.27 18.74 11.96
N ARG A 211 7.65 20.01 11.87
CA ARG A 211 7.33 20.98 12.94
C ARG A 211 5.86 21.37 12.78
N SER A 212 5.08 21.13 13.83
CA SER A 212 3.72 21.68 13.96
C SER A 212 3.79 23.21 14.00
N MET A 213 3.13 23.89 13.06
CA MET A 213 2.86 25.32 13.16
C MET A 213 1.40 25.47 13.59
N GLN A 214 1.19 25.91 14.83
CA GLN A 214 -0.14 26.29 15.34
C GLN A 214 -0.62 27.54 14.60
N ILE A 215 -1.88 27.56 14.17
CA ILE A 215 -2.58 28.79 13.76
C ILE A 215 -3.71 29.03 14.78
N PRO A 216 -3.80 30.23 15.39
CA PRO A 216 -4.91 30.58 16.28
C PRO A 216 -6.19 30.90 15.50
N GLU A 217 -7.34 30.53 16.07
CA GLU A 217 -8.68 30.85 15.57
C GLU A 217 -9.10 32.32 15.86
N PRO A 218 -10.15 32.85 15.20
CA PRO A 218 -10.08 34.11 14.48
C PRO A 218 -10.78 35.29 15.16
N SER A 219 -10.38 36.52 14.78
CA SER A 219 -11.23 37.71 14.94
C SER A 219 -11.12 38.61 13.70
N GLY A 220 -12.24 38.81 12.99
CA GLY A 220 -12.42 39.97 12.09
C GLY A 220 -12.68 39.64 10.61
N MET A 221 -13.88 39.99 10.17
CA MET A 221 -14.48 39.91 8.81
C MET A 221 -13.60 40.35 7.62
N LYS A 222 -13.70 39.65 6.48
CA LYS A 222 -14.37 40.06 5.20
C LYS A 222 -14.12 39.04 4.05
N SER A 223 -15.18 38.78 3.28
CA SER A 223 -15.36 37.86 2.12
C SER A 223 -14.54 38.25 0.86
N PRO A 224 -14.59 37.55 -0.32
CA PRO A 224 -14.98 36.16 -0.66
C PRO A 224 -13.90 35.43 -1.51
N ALA A 225 -13.65 34.12 -1.29
CA ALA A 225 -13.23 33.18 -2.35
C ALA A 225 -13.06 31.75 -1.80
N LEU A 226 -13.69 30.80 -2.47
CA LEU A 226 -13.41 29.36 -2.37
C LEU A 226 -11.94 29.10 -2.76
N LYS A 227 -11.16 28.39 -1.95
CA LYS A 227 -9.86 27.82 -2.37
C LYS A 227 -9.74 26.35 -1.98
N ILE A 228 -9.73 25.54 -3.04
CA ILE A 228 -9.30 24.15 -3.09
C ILE A 228 -7.82 24.10 -2.68
N HIS A 229 -7.45 23.26 -1.72
CA HIS A 229 -6.04 23.00 -1.41
C HIS A 229 -5.54 21.82 -2.25
N ASN A 230 -4.76 22.15 -3.29
CA ASN A 230 -3.85 21.21 -3.93
C ASN A 230 -2.68 20.91 -2.98
N ALA A 231 -2.45 19.63 -2.69
CA ALA A 231 -1.18 19.15 -2.18
C ALA A 231 -0.15 19.21 -3.32
N SER A 232 0.75 20.19 -3.28
CA SER A 232 1.89 20.24 -4.18
C SER A 232 3.00 19.35 -3.62
N VAL A 233 3.24 18.20 -4.26
CA VAL A 233 4.43 17.38 -4.02
C VAL A 233 5.51 17.82 -5.00
N LYS A 234 6.64 18.33 -4.48
CA LYS A 234 7.84 18.58 -5.27
C LYS A 234 8.60 17.27 -5.46
N THR A 235 8.76 16.85 -6.71
CA THR A 235 9.63 15.76 -7.17
C THR A 235 11.09 16.20 -7.27
N CYS A 236 12.05 15.29 -7.06
CA CYS A 236 13.38 15.34 -7.68
C CYS A 236 14.05 13.94 -7.70
N SER A 237 14.90 13.73 -8.70
CA SER A 237 15.21 12.50 -9.44
C SER A 237 16.48 11.70 -9.05
N SER A 238 16.48 10.40 -9.47
CA SER A 238 17.57 9.47 -9.95
C SER A 238 18.88 9.32 -9.15
N THR A 239 19.49 8.12 -8.99
CA THR A 239 20.00 7.20 -10.04
C THR A 239 20.06 5.71 -9.62
N ASP A 240 19.97 4.83 -10.63
CA ASP A 240 20.26 3.38 -10.73
C ASP A 240 20.62 2.56 -9.48
N THR A 241 19.78 1.55 -9.14
CA THR A 241 20.20 0.12 -9.08
C THR A 241 19.00 -0.84 -8.92
N GLN A 242 18.94 -1.86 -9.80
CA GLN A 242 18.20 -3.14 -9.71
C GLN A 242 16.89 -3.15 -8.91
N GLN A 243 15.80 -2.68 -9.52
CA GLN A 243 14.44 -2.78 -8.99
C GLN A 243 14.00 -4.25 -8.77
N GLY A 244 13.66 -4.57 -7.52
CA GLY A 244 12.87 -5.76 -7.19
C GLY A 244 11.43 -5.32 -7.37
N LEU A 245 10.77 -5.85 -8.39
CA LEU A 245 9.47 -5.38 -8.85
C LEU A 245 8.38 -6.32 -8.34
N ASP A 246 7.78 -5.95 -7.22
CA ASP A 246 6.44 -6.38 -6.86
C ASP A 246 5.44 -5.42 -7.52
N PHE A 247 4.74 -5.95 -8.54
CA PHE A 247 3.54 -5.38 -9.18
C PHE A 247 2.48 -6.51 -9.24
#